data_AF-A0A2E8CZN6-F1
#
_entry.id   AF-A0A2E8CZN6-F1
#
_cell.length_a   1.000
_cell.length_b   1.000
_cell.length_c   1.000
_cell.angle_alpha   90.00
_cell.angle_beta   90.00
_cell.angle_gamma   90.00
#
_symmetry.space_group_name_H-M   'P 1'
#
loop_
_entity.id
_entity.type
_entity.pdbx_description
1 polymer ?
#
loop_
_entity_poly.entity_id
_entity_poly.type
_entity_poly.pdbx_seq_one_letter_code
_entity_poly.pdbx_strand_id
1 'polypeptide(L)'
;MHGSSIANLTLIVVSILATSVFWGVYGPFLQWGHGAMESGRMRPFICVGIAYVLVAVVGPILVISVFGMENEGGLFAGWTLNGIWWSLIAGVVGALGALGMLLAFNFGGKPHYVPPLIFGLAPVVNAFFTLWMNEALREQLRASPARSMFFGAGLLMVAVGAVTVLLAAPKGGPPKKAPKPPVAHHEEESEEKSGPVADEPSGQEEPASDEAGDSKDSGKDE
;
A
#
# COMPACT_ATOMS: atom_id res chain seq x y z
N MET A 1 -28.22 0.46 28.01
CA MET A 1 -28.63 -0.90 27.56
C MET A 1 -27.57 -1.93 27.96
N HIS A 2 -27.76 -2.65 29.07
CA HIS A 2 -26.95 -3.84 29.37
C HIS A 2 -27.57 -5.05 28.65
N GLY A 3 -27.36 -5.14 27.34
CA GLY A 3 -27.60 -6.39 26.62
C GLY A 3 -26.78 -7.51 27.26
N SER A 4 -27.32 -8.74 27.29
CA SER A 4 -26.62 -9.88 27.89
C SER A 4 -25.16 -9.90 27.46
N SER A 5 -24.22 -10.09 28.39
CA SER A 5 -22.78 -10.01 28.12
C SER A 5 -22.35 -10.93 26.95
N ILE A 6 -23.11 -12.00 26.73
CA ILE A 6 -22.98 -12.95 25.62
C ILE A 6 -23.40 -12.34 24.28
N ALA A 7 -24.50 -11.57 24.22
CA ALA A 7 -24.92 -10.89 23.00
C ALA A 7 -23.88 -9.85 22.55
N ASN A 8 -23.35 -9.07 23.49
CA ASN A 8 -22.28 -8.10 23.19
C ASN A 8 -21.01 -8.81 22.72
N LEU A 9 -20.61 -9.90 23.37
CA LEU A 9 -19.46 -10.70 22.94
C LEU A 9 -19.67 -11.27 21.53
N THR A 10 -20.87 -11.77 21.23
CA THR A 10 -21.21 -12.28 19.90
C THR A 10 -21.08 -11.19 18.84
N LEU A 11 -21.63 -10.00 19.10
CA LEU A 11 -21.52 -8.86 18.17
C LEU A 11 -20.07 -8.41 17.98
N ILE A 12 -19.26 -8.40 19.03
CA ILE A 12 -17.82 -8.10 18.95
C ILE A 12 -17.12 -9.11 18.04
N VAL A 13 -17.31 -10.42 18.29
CA VAL A 13 -16.67 -11.47 17.49
C VAL A 13 -17.11 -11.42 16.04
N VAL A 14 -18.41 -11.26 15.77
CA VAL A 14 -18.93 -11.12 14.41
C VAL A 14 -18.35 -9.90 13.71
N SER A 15 -18.22 -8.77 14.39
CA SER A 15 -17.63 -7.55 13.82
C SER A 15 -16.15 -7.75 13.47
N ILE A 16 -15.39 -8.38 14.37
CA ILE A 16 -13.97 -8.70 14.13
C ILE A 16 -13.82 -9.62 12.92
N LEU A 17 -14.65 -10.67 12.81
CA LEU A 17 -14.63 -11.59 11.68
C LEU A 17 -15.01 -10.89 10.37
N ALA A 18 -16.06 -10.06 10.38
CA ALA A 18 -16.46 -9.28 9.22
C ALA A 18 -15.33 -8.36 8.74
N THR A 19 -14.72 -7.59 9.65
CA THR A 19 -13.56 -6.74 9.34
C THR A 19 -12.40 -7.54 8.78
N SER A 20 -12.10 -8.71 9.35
CA SER A 20 -11.03 -9.59 8.88
C SER A 20 -11.27 -10.11 7.46
N VAL A 21 -12.52 -10.46 7.14
CA VAL A 21 -12.90 -10.89 5.78
C VAL A 21 -12.73 -9.74 4.79
N PHE A 22 -13.26 -8.55 5.08
CA PHE A 22 -13.15 -7.39 4.18
C PHE A 22 -11.69 -6.98 3.91
N TRP A 23 -10.85 -6.92 4.95
CA TRP A 23 -9.43 -6.64 4.79
C TRP A 23 -8.67 -7.78 4.10
N GLY A 24 -9.09 -9.03 4.29
CA GLY A 24 -8.52 -10.19 3.61
C GLY A 24 -8.78 -10.17 2.10
N VAL A 25 -10.01 -9.88 1.67
CA VAL A 25 -10.39 -9.83 0.23
C VAL A 25 -9.94 -8.55 -0.47
N TYR A 26 -9.67 -7.48 0.30
CA TYR A 26 -9.17 -6.21 -0.22
C TYR A 26 -7.89 -6.35 -1.04
N GLY A 27 -6.93 -7.18 -0.60
CA GLY A 27 -5.66 -7.38 -1.30
C GLY A 27 -5.84 -7.87 -2.75
N PRO A 28 -6.55 -8.99 -2.98
CA PRO A 28 -6.91 -9.44 -4.33
C PRO A 28 -7.68 -8.42 -5.16
N PHE A 29 -8.67 -7.73 -4.58
CA PHE A 29 -9.46 -6.73 -5.31
C PHE A 29 -8.61 -5.54 -5.76
N LEU A 30 -7.69 -5.07 -4.93
CA LEU A 30 -6.74 -4.06 -5.35
C LEU A 30 -5.83 -4.53 -6.48
N GLN A 31 -5.36 -5.78 -6.42
CA GLN A 31 -4.54 -6.33 -7.50
C GLN A 31 -5.29 -6.37 -8.82
N TRP A 32 -6.55 -6.80 -8.80
CA TRP A 32 -7.39 -6.81 -9.99
C TRP A 32 -7.67 -5.39 -10.49
N GLY A 33 -7.94 -4.45 -9.59
CA GLY A 33 -8.11 -3.03 -9.94
C GLY A 33 -6.86 -2.39 -10.55
N HIS A 34 -5.68 -2.69 -9.99
CA HIS A 34 -4.39 -2.26 -10.55
C HIS A 34 -4.08 -2.93 -11.89
N GLY A 35 -4.40 -4.23 -12.03
CA GLY A 35 -4.17 -4.97 -13.27
C GLY A 35 -5.10 -4.54 -14.42
N ALA A 36 -6.33 -4.12 -14.10
CA ALA A 36 -7.30 -3.63 -15.08
C ALA A 36 -7.01 -2.19 -15.56
N MET A 37 -6.29 -1.40 -14.76
CA MET A 37 -5.89 -0.04 -15.13
C MET A 37 -4.42 -0.04 -15.59
N GLU A 38 -4.20 -0.35 -16.87
CA GLU A 38 -2.86 -0.42 -17.49
C GLU A 38 -2.05 0.88 -17.36
N SER A 39 -2.73 2.01 -17.13
CA SER A 39 -2.14 3.32 -16.87
C SER A 39 -2.01 3.60 -15.36
N GLY A 40 -0.78 3.61 -14.83
CA GLY A 40 -0.41 4.28 -13.58
C GLY A 40 -1.05 3.77 -12.27
N ARG A 41 -0.22 3.29 -11.34
CA ARG A 41 -0.62 2.75 -10.03
C ARG A 41 -1.39 3.72 -9.11
N MET A 42 -1.36 5.02 -9.40
CA MET A 42 -2.00 6.06 -8.59
C MET A 42 -3.50 6.21 -8.86
N ARG A 43 -3.99 5.84 -10.06
CA ARG A 43 -5.42 5.97 -10.42
C ARG A 43 -6.33 5.09 -9.55
N PRO A 44 -6.03 3.80 -9.31
CA PRO A 44 -6.84 2.98 -8.42
C PRO A 44 -6.88 3.52 -6.98
N PHE A 45 -5.82 4.18 -6.52
CA PHE A 45 -5.80 4.78 -5.18
C PHE A 45 -6.77 5.95 -5.04
N ILE A 46 -7.01 6.71 -6.12
CA ILE A 46 -8.05 7.75 -6.14
C ILE A 46 -9.43 7.10 -5.99
N CYS A 47 -9.69 6.00 -6.69
CA CYS A 47 -10.95 5.26 -6.55
C CYS A 47 -11.14 4.73 -5.11
N VAL A 48 -10.07 4.23 -4.48
CA VAL A 48 -10.09 3.82 -3.07
C VAL A 48 -10.38 5.01 -2.15
N GLY A 49 -9.76 6.17 -2.41
CA GLY A 49 -10.00 7.40 -1.66
C GLY A 49 -11.47 7.85 -1.72
N ILE A 50 -12.08 7.82 -2.91
CA ILE A 50 -13.51 8.13 -3.09
C ILE A 50 -14.37 7.15 -2.29
N ALA A 51 -14.09 5.86 -2.38
CA ALA A 51 -14.81 4.84 -1.60
C ALA A 51 -14.66 5.08 -0.08
N TYR A 52 -13.48 5.47 0.38
CA TYR A 52 -13.23 5.77 1.79
C TYR A 52 -14.05 6.97 2.27
N VAL A 53 -14.13 8.04 1.48
CA VAL A 53 -14.98 9.20 1.81
C VAL A 53 -16.44 8.78 1.89
N LEU A 54 -16.93 8.03 0.90
CA LEU A 54 -18.32 7.58 0.88
C LEU A 54 -18.64 6.70 2.10
N VAL A 55 -17.84 5.67 2.37
CA VAL A 55 -18.11 4.73 3.47
C VAL A 55 -17.88 5.37 4.83
N ALA A 56 -16.83 6.18 5.00
CA ALA A 56 -16.51 6.81 6.30
C ALA A 56 -17.45 7.95 6.68
N VAL A 57 -18.13 8.58 5.70
CA VAL A 57 -19.14 9.61 5.98
C VAL A 57 -20.54 9.00 6.04
N VAL A 58 -20.95 8.31 4.98
CA VAL A 58 -22.32 7.79 4.85
C VAL A 58 -22.56 6.62 5.81
N GLY A 59 -21.57 5.75 6.00
CA GLY A 59 -21.68 4.57 6.88
C GLY A 59 -22.06 4.92 8.32
N PRO A 60 -21.27 5.73 9.03
CA PRO A 60 -21.61 6.17 10.38
C PRO A 60 -22.94 6.92 10.46
N ILE A 61 -23.24 7.81 9.50
CA ILE A 61 -24.53 8.54 9.47
C ILE A 61 -25.71 7.57 9.39
N LEU A 62 -25.65 6.58 8.49
CA LEU A 62 -26.69 5.56 8.38
C LEU A 62 -26.80 4.73 9.65
N VAL A 63 -25.67 4.33 10.24
CA VAL A 63 -25.68 3.52 11.45
C VAL A 63 -26.31 4.28 12.63
N ILE A 64 -25.97 5.55 12.80
CA ILE A 64 -26.54 6.42 13.83
C ILE A 64 -28.03 6.66 13.56
N SER A 65 -28.39 6.99 12.32
CA SER A 65 -29.76 7.40 11.97
C SER A 65 -30.75 6.24 11.95
N VAL A 66 -30.31 5.04 11.55
CA VAL A 66 -31.18 3.86 11.36
C VAL A 66 -31.14 2.93 12.57
N PHE A 67 -29.96 2.68 13.15
CA PHE A 67 -29.81 1.71 14.25
C PHE A 67 -29.73 2.37 15.63
N GLY A 68 -29.68 3.71 15.73
CA GLY A 68 -29.72 4.42 17.01
C GLY A 68 -28.55 4.07 17.94
N MET A 69 -27.38 3.76 17.37
CA MET A 69 -26.23 3.22 18.11
C MET A 69 -25.49 4.24 19.00
N GLU A 70 -25.90 5.51 19.00
CA GLU A 70 -25.31 6.55 19.86
C GLU A 70 -26.19 6.89 21.06
N ASN A 71 -25.55 7.11 22.20
CA ASN A 71 -26.23 7.38 23.47
C ASN A 71 -26.96 8.74 23.42
N GLU A 72 -28.29 8.68 23.38
CA GLU A 72 -29.29 9.71 23.75
C GLU A 72 -29.24 11.09 23.08
N GLY A 73 -28.41 11.34 22.06
CA GLY A 73 -28.34 12.67 21.45
C GLY A 73 -28.39 12.75 19.91
N GLY A 74 -28.40 11.61 19.21
CA GLY A 74 -28.43 11.57 17.74
C GLY A 74 -27.20 12.19 17.08
N LEU A 75 -27.25 12.38 15.76
CA LEU A 75 -26.10 12.75 14.91
C LEU A 75 -25.35 14.03 15.34
N PHE A 76 -26.00 14.94 16.05
CA PHE A 76 -25.45 16.26 16.41
C PHE A 76 -24.98 16.37 17.86
N ALA A 77 -25.09 15.31 18.67
CA ALA A 77 -24.68 15.33 20.07
C ALA A 77 -23.32 14.65 20.28
N GLY A 78 -22.61 15.05 21.34
CA GLY A 78 -21.34 14.41 21.73
C GLY A 78 -20.08 14.88 20.98
N TRP A 79 -20.20 15.85 20.07
CA TRP A 79 -19.07 16.42 19.35
C TRP A 79 -18.18 17.24 20.30
N THR A 80 -16.89 16.93 20.33
CA THR A 80 -15.88 17.70 21.06
C THR A 80 -14.74 18.10 20.13
N LEU A 81 -14.20 19.31 20.29
CA LEU A 81 -13.08 19.77 19.46
C LEU A 81 -11.85 18.86 19.58
N ASN A 82 -11.58 18.36 20.79
CA ASN A 82 -10.50 17.41 21.02
C ASN A 82 -10.74 16.08 20.28
N GLY A 83 -11.97 15.53 20.35
CA GLY A 83 -12.34 14.32 19.64
C GLY A 83 -12.22 14.47 18.12
N ILE A 84 -12.67 15.60 17.57
CA ILE A 84 -12.51 15.94 16.15
C ILE A 84 -11.03 15.95 15.78
N TRP A 85 -10.18 16.61 16.59
CA TRP A 85 -8.76 16.71 16.27
C TRP A 85 -8.05 15.37 16.21
N TRP A 86 -8.25 14.52 17.23
CA TRP A 86 -7.65 13.18 17.25
C TRP A 86 -8.20 12.28 16.15
N SER A 87 -9.49 12.42 15.81
CA SER A 87 -10.10 11.67 14.71
C SER A 87 -9.53 12.08 13.34
N LEU A 88 -9.29 13.37 13.12
CA LEU A 88 -8.66 13.86 11.90
C LEU A 88 -7.21 13.37 11.77
N ILE A 89 -6.43 13.44 12.86
CA ILE A 89 -5.05 12.92 12.87
C ILE A 89 -5.06 11.42 12.59
N ALA A 90 -5.95 10.66 13.23
CA ALA A 90 -6.09 9.22 12.98
C ALA A 90 -6.42 8.92 11.51
N GLY A 91 -7.32 9.70 10.90
CA GLY A 91 -7.65 9.61 9.48
C GLY A 91 -6.44 9.86 8.56
N VAL A 92 -5.66 10.91 8.84
CA VAL A 92 -4.43 11.23 8.09
C VAL A 92 -3.40 10.11 8.21
N VAL A 93 -3.15 9.61 9.42
CA VAL A 93 -2.21 8.50 9.65
C VAL A 93 -2.65 7.24 8.90
N GLY A 94 -3.96 6.93 8.91
CA GLY A 94 -4.51 5.82 8.14
C GLY A 94 -4.34 5.97 6.63
N ALA A 95 -4.62 7.16 6.08
CA ALA A 95 -4.45 7.46 4.66
C ALA A 95 -2.99 7.38 4.22
N LEU A 96 -2.06 7.89 5.03
CA LEU A 96 -0.62 7.77 4.79
C LEU A 96 -0.14 6.31 4.86
N GLY A 97 -0.70 5.51 5.78
CA GLY A 97 -0.43 4.07 5.83
C GLY A 97 -0.87 3.35 4.55
N ALA A 98 -2.06 3.66 4.04
CA ALA A 98 -2.56 3.10 2.78
C ALA A 98 -1.72 3.56 1.58
N LEU A 99 -1.29 4.83 1.56
CA LEU A 99 -0.36 5.34 0.55
C LEU A 99 1.00 4.62 0.61
N GLY A 100 1.53 4.38 1.81
CA GLY A 100 2.76 3.61 2.03
C GLY A 100 2.66 2.18 1.50
N MET A 101 1.53 1.51 1.71
CA MET A 101 1.26 0.19 1.14
C MET A 101 1.26 0.21 -0.39
N LEU A 102 0.65 1.24 -1.01
CA LEU A 102 0.67 1.43 -2.45
C LEU A 102 2.08 1.67 -2.98
N LEU A 103 2.88 2.47 -2.29
CA LEU A 103 4.30 2.71 -2.62
C LEU A 103 5.16 1.46 -2.41
N ALA A 104 4.82 0.56 -1.49
CA ALA A 104 5.51 -0.72 -1.37
C ALA A 104 5.27 -1.60 -2.62
N PHE A 105 4.04 -1.62 -3.15
CA PHE A 105 3.79 -2.20 -4.47
C PHE A 105 4.56 -1.42 -5.55
N ASN A 106 4.54 -0.08 -5.45
CA ASN A 106 5.42 0.92 -6.08
C ASN A 106 6.78 0.36 -6.53
N PHE A 107 7.53 -0.03 -5.49
CA PHE A 107 8.91 -0.48 -5.54
C PHE A 107 9.08 -1.98 -5.79
N GLY A 108 8.04 -2.70 -6.23
CA GLY A 108 8.12 -4.12 -6.60
C GLY A 108 7.69 -5.09 -5.51
N GLY A 109 7.10 -4.61 -4.42
CA GLY A 109 6.48 -5.45 -3.41
C GLY A 109 5.39 -6.33 -4.01
N LYS A 110 5.33 -7.61 -3.58
CA LYS A 110 4.37 -8.58 -4.12
C LYS A 110 3.13 -8.70 -3.24
N PRO A 111 1.95 -8.99 -3.82
CA PRO A 111 0.67 -8.96 -3.10
C PRO A 111 0.52 -10.10 -2.08
N HIS A 112 1.27 -11.18 -2.24
CA HIS A 112 1.30 -12.28 -1.29
C HIS A 112 2.25 -12.04 -0.10
N TYR A 113 3.07 -10.97 -0.13
CA TYR A 113 4.01 -10.64 0.95
C TYR A 113 3.69 -9.32 1.65
N VAL A 114 3.40 -8.26 0.88
CA VAL A 114 3.26 -6.90 1.43
C VAL A 114 2.06 -6.77 2.38
N PRO A 115 0.81 -7.14 2.01
CA PRO A 115 -0.31 -7.08 2.94
C PRO A 115 -0.12 -7.92 4.20
N PRO A 116 0.24 -9.23 4.13
CA PRO A 116 0.46 -10.03 5.33
C PRO A 116 1.53 -9.46 6.26
N LEU A 117 2.59 -8.86 5.70
CA LEU A 117 3.64 -8.23 6.50
C LEU A 117 3.15 -6.97 7.22
N ILE A 118 2.42 -6.09 6.52
CA ILE A 118 1.88 -4.86 7.11
C ILE A 118 0.87 -5.19 8.21
N PHE A 119 -0.09 -6.09 7.93
CA PHE A 119 -1.09 -6.47 8.92
C PHE A 119 -0.54 -7.32 10.07
N GLY A 120 0.53 -8.08 9.84
CA GLY A 120 1.24 -8.80 10.89
C GLY A 120 2.04 -7.87 11.82
N LEU A 121 2.61 -6.79 11.29
CA LEU A 121 3.38 -5.82 12.07
C LEU A 121 2.53 -4.72 12.71
N ALA A 122 1.33 -4.43 12.18
CA ALA A 122 0.46 -3.40 12.73
C ALA A 122 0.13 -3.60 14.23
N PRO A 123 -0.20 -4.81 14.73
CA PRO A 123 -0.39 -5.06 16.16
C PRO A 123 0.86 -4.76 16.99
N VAL A 124 2.05 -5.06 16.45
CA VAL A 124 3.34 -4.80 17.11
C VAL A 124 3.54 -3.31 17.33
N VAL A 125 3.40 -2.52 16.27
CA VAL A 125 3.56 -1.06 16.32
C VAL A 125 2.54 -0.44 17.26
N ASN A 126 1.27 -0.87 17.17
CA ASN A 126 0.21 -0.38 18.06
C ASN A 126 0.52 -0.65 19.54
N ALA A 127 1.00 -1.86 19.85
CA ALA A 127 1.33 -2.24 21.22
C ALA A 127 2.49 -1.38 21.78
N PHE A 128 3.56 -1.18 21.01
CA PHE A 128 4.66 -0.30 21.40
C PHE A 128 4.23 1.15 21.56
N PHE A 129 3.46 1.69 20.61
CA PHE A 129 2.98 3.06 20.66
C PHE A 129 2.07 3.29 21.87
N THR A 130 1.18 2.33 22.16
CA THR A 130 0.29 2.37 23.33
C THR A 130 1.08 2.36 24.63
N LEU A 131 2.10 1.50 24.74
CA LEU A 131 3.00 1.49 25.91
C LEU A 131 3.79 2.79 26.02
N TRP A 132 4.25 3.34 24.90
CA TRP A 132 4.99 4.60 24.90
C TRP A 132 4.12 5.76 25.43
N MET A 133 2.88 5.88 24.97
CA MET A 133 1.97 6.94 25.42
C MET A 133 1.40 6.73 26.83
N ASN A 134 1.30 5.49 27.33
CA ASN A 134 0.66 5.21 28.61
C ASN A 134 1.67 4.80 29.69
N GLU A 135 2.01 5.75 30.57
CA GLU A 135 2.92 5.54 31.70
C GLU A 135 2.41 4.43 32.64
N ALA A 136 1.11 4.44 32.95
CA ALA A 136 0.49 3.45 33.83
C ALA A 136 0.60 2.02 33.29
N LEU A 137 0.49 1.83 31.97
CA LEU A 137 0.66 0.51 31.36
C LEU A 137 2.12 0.05 31.42
N ARG A 138 3.08 0.97 31.26
CA ARG A 138 4.52 0.66 31.45
C ARG A 138 4.81 0.24 32.88
N GLU A 139 4.23 0.92 33.85
CA GLU A 139 4.39 0.58 35.27
C GLU A 139 3.75 -0.77 35.59
N GLN A 140 2.51 -1.01 35.14
CA GLN A 140 1.84 -2.30 35.29
C GLN A 140 2.59 -3.46 34.62
N LEU A 141 3.28 -3.21 33.51
CA LEU A 141 4.10 -4.21 32.83
C LEU A 141 5.39 -4.50 33.61
N ARG A 142 6.04 -3.48 34.19
CA ARG A 142 7.24 -3.63 35.02
C ARG A 142 6.94 -4.23 36.39
N ALA A 143 5.78 -3.95 36.98
CA ALA A 143 5.36 -4.45 38.28
C ALA A 143 5.11 -5.96 38.30
N SER A 144 4.84 -6.58 37.14
CA SER A 144 4.61 -8.02 37.03
C SER A 144 5.57 -8.65 36.01
N PRO A 145 6.65 -9.31 36.47
CA PRO A 145 7.61 -9.97 35.60
C PRO A 145 6.97 -10.98 34.65
N ALA A 146 5.96 -11.73 35.14
CA ALA A 146 5.22 -12.69 34.34
C ALA A 146 4.47 -12.01 33.17
N ARG A 147 3.83 -10.86 33.41
CA ARG A 147 3.11 -10.11 32.36
C ARG A 147 4.04 -9.57 31.29
N SER A 148 5.19 -9.01 31.71
CA SER A 148 6.24 -8.57 30.79
C SER A 148 6.73 -9.72 29.91
N MET A 149 6.95 -10.89 30.51
CA MET A 149 7.41 -12.08 29.81
C MET A 149 6.37 -12.62 28.82
N PHE A 150 5.09 -12.72 29.21
CA PHE A 150 4.02 -13.15 28.30
C PHE A 150 3.77 -12.16 27.16
N PHE A 151 3.82 -10.86 27.43
CA PHE A 151 3.69 -9.83 26.41
C PHE A 151 4.84 -9.89 25.39
N GLY A 152 6.08 -9.99 25.88
CA GLY A 152 7.26 -10.18 25.02
C GLY A 152 7.21 -11.48 24.23
N ALA A 153 6.78 -12.59 24.85
CA ALA A 153 6.61 -13.87 24.18
C ALA A 153 5.52 -13.84 23.10
N GLY A 154 4.38 -13.20 23.37
CA GLY A 154 3.32 -13.01 22.38
C GLY A 154 3.80 -12.19 21.19
N LEU A 155 4.55 -11.12 21.46
CA LEU A 155 5.16 -10.30 20.41
C LEU A 155 6.17 -11.09 19.57
N LEU A 156 7.03 -11.88 20.23
CA LEU A 156 7.97 -12.77 19.56
C LEU A 156 7.22 -13.81 18.71
N MET A 157 6.13 -14.37 19.21
CA MET A 157 5.31 -15.32 18.45
C MET A 157 4.70 -14.66 17.21
N VAL A 158 4.18 -13.43 17.32
CA VAL A 158 3.71 -12.66 16.15
C VAL A 158 4.83 -12.45 15.13
N ALA A 159 6.03 -12.06 15.58
CA ALA A 159 7.18 -11.87 14.71
C ALA A 159 7.60 -13.20 14.03
N VAL A 160 7.67 -14.29 14.79
CA VAL A 160 7.95 -15.63 14.26
C VAL A 160 6.87 -16.04 13.27
N GLY A 161 5.59 -15.88 13.60
CA GLY A 161 4.46 -16.18 12.72
C GLY A 161 4.55 -15.40 11.40
N ALA A 162 4.82 -14.10 11.46
CA ALA A 162 5.03 -13.27 10.28
C ALA A 162 6.21 -13.79 9.44
N VAL A 163 7.37 -14.05 10.03
CA VAL A 163 8.54 -14.62 9.33
C VAL A 163 8.21 -15.99 8.72
N THR A 164 7.50 -16.85 9.44
CA THR A 164 7.13 -18.19 8.96
C THR A 164 6.20 -18.08 7.75
N VAL A 165 5.23 -17.16 7.77
CA VAL A 165 4.36 -16.87 6.62
C VAL A 165 5.17 -16.37 5.43
N LEU A 166 6.15 -15.48 5.63
CA LEU A 166 7.01 -15.01 4.54
C LEU A 166 7.88 -16.13 3.94
N LEU A 167 8.39 -17.03 4.78
CA LEU A 167 9.25 -18.13 4.33
C LEU A 167 8.44 -19.25 3.66
N ALA A 168 7.24 -19.54 4.16
CA ALA A 168 6.39 -20.63 3.70
C ALA A 168 5.35 -20.21 2.64
N ALA A 169 5.16 -18.91 2.39
CA ALA A 169 4.22 -18.44 1.38
C ALA A 169 4.60 -19.01 0.01
N PRO A 170 3.65 -19.68 -0.69
CA PRO A 170 3.89 -20.25 -2.01
C PRO A 170 4.35 -19.15 -2.98
N LYS A 171 5.56 -19.31 -3.51
CA LYS A 171 6.06 -18.44 -4.58
C LYS A 171 5.28 -18.79 -5.83
N GLY A 172 4.34 -17.93 -6.22
CA GLY A 172 3.57 -18.12 -7.45
C GLY A 172 4.49 -18.42 -8.63
N GLY A 173 4.19 -19.50 -9.35
CA GLY A 173 4.93 -19.89 -10.55
C GLY A 173 4.93 -18.78 -11.61
N PRO A 174 5.86 -18.82 -12.58
CA PRO A 174 6.00 -17.77 -13.58
C PRO A 174 4.67 -17.52 -14.30
N PRO A 175 4.34 -16.25 -14.62
CA PRO A 175 3.08 -15.91 -15.27
C PRO A 175 3.00 -16.65 -16.60
N LYS A 176 1.97 -17.50 -16.74
CA LYS A 176 1.66 -18.14 -18.01
C LYS A 176 1.33 -17.01 -18.99
N LYS A 177 2.18 -16.79 -19.99
CA LYS A 177 2.00 -15.76 -21.02
C LYS A 177 0.56 -15.84 -21.53
N ALA A 178 -0.24 -14.82 -21.27
CA ALA A 178 -1.56 -14.70 -21.85
C ALA A 178 -1.40 -14.57 -23.38
N PRO A 179 -2.21 -15.27 -24.19
CA PRO A 179 -2.21 -15.10 -25.64
C PRO A 179 -2.59 -13.65 -25.97
N LYS A 180 -1.78 -12.96 -26.80
CA LYS A 180 -2.14 -11.66 -27.36
C LYS A 180 -3.47 -11.79 -28.13
N PRO A 181 -4.50 -10.98 -27.85
CA PRO A 181 -5.66 -10.88 -28.72
C PRO A 181 -5.24 -10.32 -30.10
N PRO A 182 -5.86 -10.78 -31.20
CA PRO A 182 -5.53 -10.32 -32.54
C PRO A 182 -5.82 -8.82 -32.69
N VAL A 183 -4.86 -8.11 -33.28
CA VAL A 183 -5.00 -6.72 -33.70
C VAL A 183 -6.13 -6.66 -34.74
N ALA A 184 -7.23 -5.99 -34.41
CA ALA A 184 -8.23 -5.56 -35.38
C ALA A 184 -7.99 -4.07 -35.64
N HIS A 185 -7.68 -3.78 -36.90
CA HIS A 185 -7.46 -2.47 -37.48
C HIS A 185 -8.67 -1.54 -37.25
N HIS A 186 -8.39 -0.30 -36.87
CA HIS A 186 -9.12 0.87 -37.32
C HIS A 186 -8.09 1.94 -37.69
N GLU A 187 -7.77 1.99 -38.99
CA GLU A 187 -7.48 3.22 -39.75
C GLU A 187 -8.80 4.05 -39.74
N GLU A 188 -8.89 5.38 -39.73
CA GLU A 188 -8.06 6.54 -40.12
C GLU A 188 -8.15 7.58 -38.97
N GLU A 189 -7.22 8.50 -38.72
CA GLU A 189 -6.83 9.60 -39.59
C GLU A 189 -5.40 10.05 -39.25
N SER A 190 -4.62 10.18 -40.32
CA SER A 190 -3.25 10.67 -40.32
C SER A 190 -3.27 12.19 -40.30
N GLU A 191 -2.50 12.82 -39.42
CA GLU A 191 -1.74 14.01 -39.82
C GLU A 191 -0.46 14.13 -38.99
N GLU A 192 0.65 14.10 -39.71
CA GLU A 192 1.99 14.58 -39.36
C GLU A 192 2.67 13.99 -38.11
N LYS A 193 3.79 13.25 -38.19
CA LYS A 193 4.89 13.32 -39.14
C LYS A 193 5.73 12.04 -38.93
N SER A 194 5.72 11.14 -39.92
CA SER A 194 6.69 10.04 -39.99
C SER A 194 8.09 10.59 -40.27
N GLY A 195 9.12 9.95 -39.72
CA GLY A 195 10.52 10.08 -40.18
C GLY A 195 10.68 9.47 -41.60
N PRO A 196 11.78 8.77 -41.94
CA PRO A 196 13.00 8.46 -41.17
C PRO A 196 14.32 8.50 -42.00
N VAL A 197 15.43 8.27 -41.29
CA VAL A 197 16.68 7.55 -41.64
C VAL A 197 17.02 7.26 -43.12
N ALA A 198 18.32 7.49 -43.41
CA ALA A 198 19.19 6.93 -44.44
C ALA A 198 19.26 7.65 -45.80
N ASP A 199 20.35 8.40 -45.99
CA ASP A 199 20.93 8.71 -47.29
C ASP A 199 22.13 7.79 -47.52
N GLU A 200 22.01 6.93 -48.54
CA GLU A 200 23.11 6.63 -49.47
C GLU A 200 22.48 6.32 -50.83
N PRO A 201 23.01 6.86 -51.93
CA PRO A 201 23.72 5.95 -52.83
C PRO A 201 24.93 6.56 -53.57
N SER A 202 25.93 5.70 -53.79
CA SER A 202 26.84 5.56 -54.95
C SER A 202 27.30 6.77 -55.78
N GLY A 203 28.62 6.90 -55.99
CA GLY A 203 29.17 7.52 -57.21
C GLY A 203 30.57 8.13 -57.08
N GLN A 204 31.57 7.38 -57.55
CA GLN A 204 32.90 7.72 -58.07
C GLN A 204 33.35 9.20 -58.13
N GLU A 205 34.55 9.52 -57.61
CA GLU A 205 35.78 9.91 -58.36
C GLU A 205 36.93 10.37 -57.41
N GLU A 206 38.16 9.97 -57.77
CA GLU A 206 39.53 10.09 -57.19
C GLU A 206 40.11 11.54 -57.02
N PRO A 207 41.42 11.77 -56.67
CA PRO A 207 42.32 11.17 -55.64
C PRO A 207 43.25 12.23 -54.93
N ALA A 208 44.19 11.73 -54.09
CA ALA A 208 45.46 12.34 -53.62
C ALA A 208 45.36 13.54 -52.64
N SER A 209 46.20 13.72 -51.61
CA SER A 209 47.65 13.51 -51.45
C SER A 209 48.06 13.55 -49.96
N ASP A 210 49.12 12.81 -49.60
CA ASP A 210 50.32 13.15 -48.78
C ASP A 210 50.17 14.08 -47.55
N GLU A 211 50.74 13.88 -46.34
CA GLU A 211 52.07 13.48 -45.84
C GLU A 211 51.90 13.05 -44.35
N ALA A 212 52.52 12.00 -43.80
CA ALA A 212 53.90 11.84 -43.30
C ALA A 212 54.29 12.64 -42.02
N GLY A 213 54.95 11.95 -41.07
CA GLY A 213 55.81 12.50 -40.01
C GLY A 213 55.19 12.48 -38.60
N ASP A 214 55.56 11.62 -37.65
CA ASP A 214 56.85 11.32 -36.98
C ASP A 214 57.06 12.07 -35.64
N SER A 215 57.76 11.34 -34.77
CA SER A 215 58.19 11.43 -33.38
C SER A 215 58.60 12.74 -32.68
N LYS A 216 58.70 12.58 -31.33
CA LYS A 216 59.51 13.30 -30.30
C LYS A 216 58.97 14.63 -29.74
N ASP A 217 58.81 14.79 -28.42
CA ASP A 217 59.76 14.76 -27.29
C ASP A 217 60.63 16.04 -27.17
N SER A 218 60.81 16.44 -25.91
CA SER A 218 61.64 17.50 -25.33
C SER A 218 61.09 18.93 -25.29
N GLY A 219 61.02 19.46 -24.06
CA GLY A 219 61.03 20.89 -23.77
C GLY A 219 62.44 21.44 -23.57
N LYS A 220 62.50 22.70 -23.12
CA LYS A 220 63.67 23.58 -22.90
C LYS A 220 64.30 24.11 -24.20
N ASP A 221 64.69 25.37 -24.37
CA ASP A 221 65.08 26.47 -23.47
C ASP A 221 64.80 27.84 -24.20
N GLU A 222 64.82 28.92 -23.41
CA GLU A 222 64.90 30.37 -23.76
C GLU A 222 63.67 31.12 -24.29
#